data_AF-A0A7S3SR92-F1
#
_entry.id   AF-A0A7S3SR92-F1
#
_cell.length_a   1.000
_cell.length_b   1.000
_cell.length_c   1.000
_cell.angle_alpha   90.00
_cell.angle_beta   90.00
_cell.angle_gamma   90.00
#
_symmetry.space_group_name_H-M   'P 1'
#
loop_
_entity.id
_entity.type
_entity.pdbx_description
1 polymer ?
#
loop_
_entity_poly.entity_id
_entity_poly.type
_entity_poly.pdbx_seq_one_letter_code
_entity_poly.pdbx_strand_id
1 'polypeptide(L)'
;AGGVTRARIVVVLRNPSERYEISFWIHKHYQSRYGSNAEGLHRFAEEQTQAFTRCVGKYGPRRCAFLFEMLDPDNAGVFFHCDQVIRGIYAPFMAEWLAAFPPASVRVVRAEDFLDDHNKTVIAVARFIGLPGVVGESASSSKGGEISVREGADPPHHGDSTIRSTVTGGAGSSHSTYAALHAKEIEAAGGKTPMAARTRLLLDAFYEPYNQQLATLLRDHRFLWQTSPNGIM
;
A
#
# COMPACT_ATOMS: atom_id res chain seq x y z
N ALA A 1 -25.74 24.76 -15.55
CA ALA A 1 -25.44 24.09 -14.28
C ALA A 1 -24.04 23.50 -14.37
N GLY A 2 -23.05 24.15 -13.74
CA GLY A 2 -21.65 23.70 -13.76
C GLY A 2 -21.52 22.37 -13.02
N GLY A 3 -21.16 21.32 -13.75
CA GLY A 3 -21.06 19.96 -13.21
C GLY A 3 -19.98 19.90 -12.14
N VAL A 4 -20.38 19.57 -10.91
CA VAL A 4 -19.43 19.21 -9.85
C VAL A 4 -18.59 18.04 -10.37
N THR A 5 -17.30 18.26 -10.58
CA THR A 5 -16.36 17.17 -10.83
C THR A 5 -16.35 16.29 -9.58
N ARG A 6 -16.92 15.09 -9.68
CA ARG A 6 -16.80 14.10 -8.60
C ARG A 6 -15.32 13.76 -8.43
N ALA A 7 -14.83 13.81 -7.19
CA ALA A 7 -13.47 13.44 -6.87
C ALA A 7 -13.16 12.03 -7.38
N ARG A 8 -11.94 11.84 -7.87
CA ARG A 8 -11.40 10.54 -8.27
C ARG A 8 -10.39 10.09 -7.22
N ILE A 9 -10.57 8.87 -6.73
CA ILE A 9 -9.78 8.31 -5.63
C ILE A 9 -8.86 7.25 -6.21
N VAL A 10 -7.55 7.40 -5.99
CA VAL A 10 -6.56 6.37 -6.26
C VAL A 10 -6.11 5.80 -4.93
N VAL A 11 -6.25 4.49 -4.76
CA VAL A 11 -5.82 3.77 -3.55
C VAL A 11 -4.72 2.79 -3.94
N VAL A 12 -3.55 2.90 -3.31
CA VAL A 12 -2.44 1.96 -3.51
C VAL A 12 -2.37 1.04 -2.31
N LEU A 13 -2.53 -0.26 -2.54
CA LEU A 13 -2.48 -1.30 -1.51
C LEU A 13 -1.26 -2.19 -1.73
N ARG A 14 -0.66 -2.65 -0.65
CA ARG A 14 0.55 -3.46 -0.64
C ARG A 14 0.29 -4.74 0.15
N ASN A 15 1.06 -5.81 -0.06
CA ASN A 15 1.03 -6.98 0.82
C ASN A 15 1.05 -6.53 2.30
N PRO A 16 0.02 -6.86 3.10
CA PRO A 16 -0.14 -6.29 4.42
C PRO A 16 0.90 -6.80 5.42
N SER A 17 1.43 -8.02 5.24
CA SER A 17 2.51 -8.58 6.05
C SER A 17 3.83 -7.83 5.83
N GLU A 18 4.15 -7.50 4.58
CA GLU A 18 5.36 -6.76 4.24
C GLU A 18 5.25 -5.27 4.60
N ARG A 19 4.05 -4.68 4.44
CA ARG A 19 3.74 -3.35 4.96
C ARG A 19 3.94 -3.27 6.47
N TYR A 20 3.54 -4.33 7.19
CA TYR A 20 3.72 -4.43 8.63
C TYR A 20 5.21 -4.53 9.01
N GLU A 21 5.97 -5.38 8.31
CA GLU A 21 7.41 -5.54 8.50
C GLU A 21 8.16 -4.21 8.35
N ILE A 22 7.97 -3.49 7.23
CA ILE A 22 8.68 -2.23 7.00
C ILE A 22 8.31 -1.16 8.03
N SER A 23 7.06 -1.17 8.53
CA SER A 23 6.62 -0.24 9.57
C SER A 23 7.39 -0.44 10.88
N PHE A 24 7.74 -1.69 11.23
CA PHE A 24 8.56 -1.98 12.41
C PHE A 24 9.96 -1.36 12.31
N TRP A 25 10.57 -1.44 11.12
CA TRP A 25 11.94 -0.96 10.91
C TRP A 25 12.03 0.55 10.76
N ILE A 26 11.04 1.21 10.15
CA ILE A 26 11.02 2.67 10.01
C ILE A 26 10.79 3.38 11.36
N HIS A 27 9.95 2.80 12.22
CA HIS A 27 9.51 3.45 13.44
C HIS A 27 10.29 2.97 14.67
N LYS A 28 11.28 3.78 15.08
CA LYS A 28 12.21 3.46 16.18
C LYS A 28 11.53 3.09 17.50
N HIS A 29 10.35 3.64 17.81
CA HIS A 29 9.64 3.36 19.06
C HIS A 29 9.19 1.89 19.20
N TYR A 30 8.90 1.19 18.10
CA TYR A 30 8.63 -0.25 18.15
C TYR A 30 9.91 -1.01 18.53
N GLN A 31 11.03 -0.66 17.92
CA GLN A 31 12.32 -1.29 18.23
C GLN A 31 12.80 -0.99 19.64
N SER A 32 12.50 0.20 20.18
CA SER A 32 12.82 0.54 21.56
C SER A 32 12.08 -0.35 22.57
N ARG A 33 10.85 -0.76 22.26
CA ARG A 33 10.05 -1.64 23.13
C ARG A 33 10.35 -3.12 22.92
N TYR A 34 10.41 -3.57 21.68
CA TYR A 34 10.50 -4.98 21.34
C TYR A 34 11.91 -5.45 20.99
N GLY A 35 12.86 -4.54 20.77
CA GLY A 35 14.22 -4.84 20.35
C GLY A 35 14.39 -4.76 18.82
N SER A 36 15.52 -4.20 18.36
CA SER A 36 15.84 -4.01 16.94
C SER A 36 16.39 -5.30 16.30
N ASN A 37 15.56 -6.35 16.25
CA ASN A 37 15.88 -7.65 15.64
C ASN A 37 14.59 -8.38 15.20
N ALA A 38 14.73 -9.46 14.42
CA ALA A 38 13.59 -10.25 13.92
C ALA A 38 12.69 -10.80 15.05
N GLU A 39 13.25 -11.05 16.22
CA GLU A 39 12.53 -11.56 17.38
C GLU A 39 11.71 -10.46 18.07
N GLY A 40 12.19 -9.21 18.06
CA GLY A 40 11.39 -8.05 18.42
C GLY A 40 10.22 -7.81 17.47
N LEU A 41 10.44 -7.95 16.17
CA LEU A 41 9.36 -7.90 15.18
C LEU A 41 8.32 -9.00 15.44
N HIS A 42 8.76 -10.21 15.80
CA HIS A 42 7.85 -11.31 16.12
C HIS A 42 6.96 -10.99 17.32
N ARG A 43 7.54 -10.55 18.45
CA ARG A 43 6.77 -10.15 19.64
C ARG A 43 5.81 -9.01 19.35
N PHE A 44 6.22 -8.05 18.52
CA PHE A 44 5.32 -6.98 18.09
C PHE A 44 4.14 -7.56 17.31
N ALA A 45 4.37 -8.44 16.34
CA ALA A 45 3.31 -9.11 15.60
C ALA A 45 2.37 -9.92 16.50
N GLU A 46 2.90 -10.68 17.45
CA GLU A 46 2.09 -11.46 18.40
C GLU A 46 1.20 -10.57 19.26
N GLU A 47 1.74 -9.53 19.89
CA GLU A 47 0.94 -8.63 20.74
C GLU A 47 -0.22 -8.02 19.95
N GLN A 48 0.08 -7.47 18.76
CA GLN A 48 -0.88 -6.72 17.96
C GLN A 48 -1.95 -7.62 17.35
N THR A 49 -1.59 -8.78 16.79
CA THR A 49 -2.53 -9.72 16.17
C THR A 49 -3.43 -10.39 17.21
N GLN A 50 -2.89 -10.77 18.37
CA GLN A 50 -3.68 -11.37 19.44
C GLN A 50 -4.65 -10.36 20.05
N ALA A 51 -4.20 -9.12 20.30
CA ALA A 51 -5.07 -8.07 20.80
C ALA A 51 -6.22 -7.76 19.83
N PHE A 52 -5.92 -7.62 18.54
CA PHE A 52 -6.96 -7.42 17.53
C PHE A 52 -7.94 -8.60 17.47
N THR A 53 -7.43 -9.84 17.50
CA THR A 53 -8.27 -11.06 17.50
C THR A 53 -9.20 -11.11 18.70
N ARG A 54 -8.73 -10.75 19.90
CA ARG A 54 -9.60 -10.65 21.09
C ARG A 54 -10.68 -9.59 20.93
N CYS A 55 -10.34 -8.42 20.38
CA CYS A 55 -11.32 -7.39 20.06
C CYS A 55 -12.39 -7.94 19.11
N VAL A 56 -11.97 -8.61 18.02
CA VAL A 56 -12.89 -9.16 17.01
C VAL A 56 -13.85 -10.17 17.62
N GLY A 57 -13.37 -11.03 18.53
CA GLY A 57 -14.22 -11.96 19.26
C GLY A 57 -15.32 -11.30 20.09
N LYS A 58 -15.14 -10.04 20.52
CA LYS A 58 -16.08 -9.30 21.37
C LYS A 58 -16.96 -8.31 20.60
N TYR A 59 -16.40 -7.58 19.64
CA TYR A 59 -17.06 -6.46 18.97
C TYR A 59 -17.25 -6.65 17.47
N GLY A 60 -16.70 -7.73 16.91
CA GLY A 60 -16.70 -7.99 15.48
C GLY A 60 -15.63 -7.18 14.71
N PRO A 61 -15.27 -7.64 13.49
CA PRO A 61 -14.12 -7.13 12.75
C PRO A 61 -14.26 -5.66 12.36
N ARG A 62 -15.46 -5.23 11.98
CA ARG A 62 -15.71 -3.84 11.58
C ARG A 62 -15.49 -2.87 12.74
N ARG A 63 -16.09 -3.10 13.90
CA ARG A 63 -15.93 -2.17 15.03
C ARG A 63 -14.48 -2.10 15.48
N CYS A 64 -13.78 -3.22 15.52
CA CYS A 64 -12.36 -3.24 15.86
C CYS A 64 -11.49 -2.49 14.85
N ALA A 65 -11.78 -2.58 13.55
CA ALA A 65 -11.02 -1.82 12.55
C ALA A 65 -11.19 -0.30 12.69
N PHE A 66 -12.37 0.18 13.06
CA PHE A 66 -12.68 1.63 13.09
C PHE A 66 -12.55 2.28 14.46
N LEU A 67 -12.77 1.53 15.54
CA LEU A 67 -12.99 2.09 16.88
C LEU A 67 -12.08 1.46 17.95
N PHE A 68 -11.08 0.66 17.57
CA PHE A 68 -10.27 -0.17 18.48
C PHE A 68 -10.01 0.47 19.85
N GLU A 69 -9.30 1.60 19.87
CA GLU A 69 -8.90 2.33 21.07
C GLU A 69 -10.09 2.77 21.95
N MET A 70 -11.25 3.06 21.35
CA MET A 70 -12.44 3.56 22.06
C MET A 70 -13.37 2.45 22.58
N LEU A 71 -13.11 1.18 22.25
CA LEU A 71 -14.05 0.11 22.57
C LEU A 71 -14.04 -0.29 24.04
N ASP A 72 -12.85 -0.41 24.65
CA ASP A 72 -12.68 -0.64 26.09
C ASP A 72 -11.24 -0.35 26.56
N PRO A 73 -10.98 -0.29 27.88
CA PRO A 73 -9.66 0.00 28.42
C PRO A 73 -8.56 -0.98 28.01
N ASP A 74 -8.89 -2.25 27.77
CA ASP A 74 -7.91 -3.25 27.34
C ASP A 74 -7.41 -2.94 25.92
N ASN A 75 -8.31 -2.55 25.01
CA ASN A 75 -7.93 -2.12 23.66
C ASN A 75 -7.14 -0.80 23.69
N ALA A 76 -7.55 0.17 24.52
CA ALA A 76 -6.80 1.40 24.73
C ALA A 76 -5.40 1.15 25.32
N GLY A 77 -5.23 0.09 26.11
CA GLY A 77 -3.96 -0.27 26.74
C GLY A 77 -2.94 -0.95 25.81
N VAL A 78 -3.35 -1.41 24.63
CA VAL A 78 -2.44 -2.05 23.66
C VAL A 78 -1.46 -1.01 23.14
N PHE A 79 -0.17 -1.36 23.07
CA PHE A 79 0.85 -0.45 22.58
C PHE A 79 0.54 -0.01 21.15
N PHE A 80 0.37 1.30 20.93
CA PHE A 80 -0.07 1.90 19.66
C PHE A 80 -1.41 1.33 19.11
N HIS A 81 -2.27 0.78 19.98
CA HIS A 81 -3.68 0.49 19.68
C HIS A 81 -3.93 -0.34 18.41
N CYS A 82 -3.10 -1.36 18.15
CA CYS A 82 -3.20 -2.19 16.94
C CYS A 82 -3.04 -1.40 15.61
N ASP A 83 -2.47 -0.19 15.62
CA ASP A 83 -2.45 0.70 14.45
C ASP A 83 -1.82 0.04 13.21
N GLN A 84 -0.71 -0.67 13.36
CA GLN A 84 -0.01 -1.28 12.23
C GLN A 84 -0.75 -2.50 11.69
N VAL A 85 -1.43 -3.29 12.52
CA VAL A 85 -2.27 -4.38 12.00
C VAL A 85 -3.52 -3.83 11.33
N ILE A 86 -4.19 -2.84 11.93
CA ILE A 86 -5.42 -2.23 11.41
C ILE A 86 -5.17 -1.60 10.02
N ARG A 87 -4.06 -0.91 9.84
CA ARG A 87 -3.67 -0.31 8.54
C ARG A 87 -3.47 -1.34 7.42
N GLY A 88 -3.29 -2.62 7.73
CA GLY A 88 -3.22 -3.72 6.76
C GLY A 88 -4.57 -4.41 6.49
N ILE A 89 -5.60 -4.15 7.31
CA ILE A 89 -6.94 -4.73 7.17
C ILE A 89 -7.76 -3.87 6.21
N TYR A 90 -7.50 -3.99 4.92
CA TYR A 90 -8.05 -3.04 3.92
C TYR A 90 -9.55 -3.19 3.66
N ALA A 91 -10.08 -4.41 3.69
CA ALA A 91 -11.46 -4.71 3.30
C ALA A 91 -12.53 -3.81 3.96
N PRO A 92 -12.58 -3.64 5.30
CA PRO A 92 -13.60 -2.81 5.94
C PRO A 92 -13.52 -1.33 5.55
N PHE A 93 -12.33 -0.79 5.25
CA PHE A 93 -12.19 0.58 4.78
C PHE A 93 -12.58 0.72 3.31
N MET A 94 -12.14 -0.20 2.45
CA MET A 94 -12.49 -0.20 1.04
C MET A 94 -13.99 -0.33 0.82
N ALA A 95 -14.68 -1.10 1.67
CA ALA A 95 -16.14 -1.20 1.64
C ALA A 95 -16.81 0.17 1.83
N GLU A 96 -16.34 1.00 2.76
CA GLU A 96 -16.87 2.36 2.96
C GLU A 96 -16.59 3.27 1.77
N TRP A 97 -15.38 3.23 1.23
CA TRP A 97 -15.01 4.05 0.07
C TRP A 97 -15.85 3.69 -1.17
N LEU A 98 -16.07 2.39 -1.43
CA LEU A 98 -16.88 1.92 -2.55
C LEU A 98 -18.39 2.15 -2.33
N ALA A 99 -18.84 2.27 -1.09
CA ALA A 99 -20.21 2.69 -0.78
C ALA A 99 -20.41 4.21 -0.95
N ALA A 100 -19.40 5.01 -0.61
CA ALA A 100 -19.47 6.47 -0.67
C ALA A 100 -19.20 7.06 -2.07
N PHE A 101 -18.41 6.38 -2.89
CA PHE A 101 -18.00 6.84 -4.22
C PHE A 101 -18.49 5.88 -5.30
N PRO A 102 -18.91 6.38 -6.48
CA PRO A 102 -19.17 5.51 -7.63
C PRO A 102 -17.98 4.58 -7.90
N PRO A 103 -18.20 3.29 -8.23
CA PRO A 103 -17.10 2.37 -8.53
C PRO A 103 -16.16 2.89 -9.63
N ALA A 104 -16.69 3.62 -10.62
CA ALA A 104 -15.90 4.22 -11.69
C ALA A 104 -15.00 5.39 -11.26
N SER A 105 -15.19 5.96 -10.06
CA SER A 105 -14.35 7.03 -9.50
C SER A 105 -13.36 6.53 -8.46
N VAL A 106 -13.23 5.22 -8.25
CA VAL A 106 -12.23 4.63 -7.35
C VAL A 106 -11.36 3.66 -8.16
N ARG A 107 -10.06 3.90 -8.19
CA ARG A 107 -9.06 2.99 -8.76
C ARG A 107 -8.21 2.43 -7.63
N VAL A 108 -8.24 1.11 -7.48
CA VAL A 108 -7.29 0.40 -6.60
C VAL A 108 -6.11 -0.10 -7.42
N VAL A 109 -4.91 0.13 -6.92
CA VAL A 109 -3.63 -0.24 -7.52
C VAL A 109 -2.89 -1.13 -6.53
N ARG A 110 -2.34 -2.26 -7.01
CA ARG A 110 -1.38 -3.05 -6.24
C ARG A 110 -0.02 -2.37 -6.31
N ALA A 111 0.62 -2.20 -5.16
CA ALA A 111 1.97 -1.65 -5.07
C ALA A 111 2.97 -2.52 -5.83
N GLU A 112 2.78 -3.84 -5.83
CA GLU A 112 3.61 -4.79 -6.56
C GLU A 112 3.55 -4.52 -8.07
N ASP A 113 2.34 -4.35 -8.64
CA ASP A 113 2.15 -4.00 -10.06
C ASP A 113 2.78 -2.63 -10.41
N PHE A 114 2.69 -1.66 -9.50
CA PHE A 114 3.28 -0.33 -9.67
C PHE A 114 4.81 -0.37 -9.69
N LEU A 115 5.42 -1.21 -8.85
CA LEU A 115 6.87 -1.29 -8.73
C LEU A 115 7.48 -2.19 -9.81
N ASP A 116 6.77 -3.24 -10.24
CA ASP A 116 7.24 -4.12 -11.32
C ASP A 116 7.06 -3.48 -12.71
N ASP A 117 5.95 -2.79 -12.97
CA ASP A 117 5.67 -2.08 -14.23
C ASP A 117 5.14 -0.66 -13.98
N HIS A 118 6.07 0.22 -13.59
CA HIS A 118 5.81 1.61 -13.26
C HIS A 118 5.10 2.38 -14.37
N ASN A 119 5.60 2.28 -15.60
CA ASN A 119 5.07 3.05 -16.73
C ASN A 119 3.64 2.65 -17.05
N LYS A 120 3.34 1.35 -17.10
CA LYS A 120 1.98 0.86 -17.34
C LYS A 120 1.02 1.35 -16.25
N THR A 121 1.44 1.29 -14.99
CA THR A 121 0.60 1.70 -13.86
C THR A 121 0.36 3.21 -13.86
N VAL A 122 1.40 4.03 -14.08
CA VAL A 122 1.28 5.50 -14.16
C VAL A 122 0.37 5.91 -15.33
N ILE A 123 0.51 5.30 -16.50
CA ILE A 123 -0.37 5.53 -17.65
C ILE A 123 -1.83 5.22 -17.30
N ALA A 124 -2.08 4.08 -16.63
CA ALA A 124 -3.42 3.67 -16.23
C ALA A 124 -4.05 4.62 -15.19
N VAL A 125 -3.24 5.14 -14.26
CA VAL A 125 -3.66 6.15 -13.27
C VAL A 125 -3.92 7.50 -13.95
N ALA A 126 -3.04 7.96 -14.83
CA ALA A 126 -3.17 9.23 -15.53
C ALA A 126 -4.45 9.27 -16.40
N ARG A 127 -4.74 8.18 -17.12
CA ARG A 127 -6.02 8.03 -17.84
C ARG A 127 -7.22 8.03 -16.91
N PHE A 128 -7.13 7.34 -15.77
CA PHE A 128 -8.21 7.30 -14.78
C PHE A 128 -8.53 8.69 -14.24
N ILE A 129 -7.51 9.48 -13.89
CA ILE A 129 -7.70 10.84 -13.36
C ILE A 129 -8.06 11.87 -14.44
N GLY A 130 -7.88 11.53 -15.72
CA GLY A 130 -8.24 12.35 -16.87
C GLY A 130 -7.15 13.33 -17.31
N LEU A 131 -5.87 12.99 -17.09
CA LEU A 131 -4.76 13.80 -17.58
C LEU A 131 -4.70 13.72 -19.13
N PRO A 132 -4.74 14.87 -19.84
CA PRO A 132 -4.67 14.91 -21.29
C PRO A 132 -3.28 14.48 -21.80
N GLY A 133 -3.22 13.95 -23.02
CA GLY A 133 -1.96 13.64 -23.70
C GLY A 133 -1.35 12.26 -23.41
N VAL A 134 -1.99 11.42 -22.57
CA VAL A 134 -1.50 10.07 -22.28
C VAL A 134 -1.95 9.07 -23.37
N VAL A 135 -1.24 9.07 -24.50
CA VAL A 135 -1.40 8.08 -25.58
C VAL A 135 -0.73 6.78 -25.15
N GLY A 136 -1.46 5.67 -25.22
CA GLY A 136 -0.88 4.35 -25.02
C GLY A 136 -0.18 3.89 -26.27
N GLU A 137 1.13 3.81 -26.24
CA GLU A 137 1.82 2.99 -27.23
C GLU A 137 1.53 1.52 -26.92
N SER A 138 0.55 0.98 -27.63
CA SER A 138 0.53 -0.45 -27.97
C SER A 138 1.25 -0.58 -29.32
N ALA A 139 2.56 -0.83 -29.31
CA ALA A 139 3.26 -1.50 -30.41
C ALA A 139 4.70 -1.82 -30.03
N SER A 140 5.10 -3.05 -30.34
CA SER A 140 6.45 -3.57 -30.58
C SER A 140 7.62 -2.58 -30.51
N SER A 141 8.63 -2.97 -29.71
CA SER A 141 10.07 -2.79 -29.99
C SER A 141 10.43 -1.72 -31.03
N SER A 142 10.68 -0.48 -30.61
CA SER A 142 11.85 0.30 -31.07
C SER A 142 11.89 1.68 -30.41
N LYS A 143 13.03 1.94 -29.74
CA LYS A 143 13.65 3.24 -29.42
C LYS A 143 12.78 4.35 -28.83
N GLY A 144 12.94 4.55 -27.52
CA GLY A 144 12.96 5.85 -26.82
C GLY A 144 11.95 6.91 -27.27
N GLY A 145 10.71 6.79 -26.80
CA GLY A 145 9.70 7.83 -26.91
C GLY A 145 9.68 8.71 -25.65
N GLU A 146 9.98 9.99 -25.82
CA GLU A 146 9.90 11.04 -24.80
C GLU A 146 8.44 11.51 -24.67
N ILE A 147 7.85 11.45 -23.47
CA ILE A 147 6.50 11.99 -23.23
C ILE A 147 6.64 13.51 -23.07
N SER A 148 6.34 14.27 -24.13
CA SER A 148 6.27 15.74 -24.06
C SER A 148 4.87 16.19 -23.63
N VAL A 149 4.78 16.83 -22.47
CA VAL A 149 3.59 17.57 -22.05
C VAL A 149 3.70 18.97 -22.68
N ARG A 150 2.72 19.36 -23.50
CA ARG A 150 2.66 20.72 -24.07
C ARG A 150 2.23 21.71 -22.99
N GLU A 151 3.09 22.68 -22.69
CA GLU A 151 2.76 23.85 -21.86
C GLU A 151 1.71 24.72 -22.57
N GLY A 152 0.57 24.92 -21.93
CA GLY A 152 -0.32 26.05 -22.21
C GLY A 152 0.23 27.29 -21.51
N ALA A 153 0.34 28.40 -22.23
CA ALA A 153 0.88 29.65 -21.71
C ALA A 153 -0.06 30.26 -20.66
N ASP A 154 0.46 30.53 -19.47
CA ASP A 154 -0.18 31.39 -18.46
C ASP A 154 0.66 32.67 -18.22
N PRO A 155 0.00 33.82 -17.91
CA PRO A 155 0.62 35.15 -17.87
C PRO A 155 1.36 35.42 -16.54
N PRO A 156 2.20 36.46 -16.47
CA PRO A 156 3.13 36.62 -15.35
C PRO A 156 2.42 37.20 -14.13
N HIS A 157 2.68 36.67 -12.93
CA HIS A 157 3.30 37.43 -11.84
C HIS A 157 3.35 36.67 -10.50
N HIS A 158 4.48 36.93 -9.82
CA HIS A 158 4.78 36.79 -8.40
C HIS A 158 5.00 35.39 -7.81
N GLY A 159 6.28 35.01 -7.86
CA GLY A 159 7.02 34.56 -6.67
C GLY A 159 6.57 33.24 -6.08
N ASP A 160 6.97 32.13 -6.71
CA ASP A 160 7.03 30.86 -6.00
C ASP A 160 8.20 30.01 -6.50
N SER A 161 8.87 29.37 -5.55
CA SER A 161 10.02 28.48 -5.71
C SER A 161 9.62 27.29 -6.57
N THR A 162 10.01 27.31 -7.86
CA THR A 162 9.73 26.22 -8.78
C THR A 162 10.62 25.02 -8.47
N ILE A 163 10.05 23.95 -7.89
CA ILE A 163 10.70 22.64 -7.89
C ILE A 163 10.66 22.10 -9.33
N ARG A 164 11.76 22.22 -10.05
CA ARG A 164 11.99 21.46 -11.30
C ARG A 164 12.27 20.01 -10.93
N SER A 165 11.26 19.16 -10.98
CA SER A 165 11.49 17.72 -11.10
C SER A 165 11.48 17.34 -12.57
N THR A 166 12.67 17.37 -13.17
CA THR A 166 12.93 16.69 -14.44
C THR A 166 12.68 15.20 -14.22
N VAL A 167 11.66 14.63 -14.87
CA VAL A 167 11.60 13.16 -15.02
C VAL A 167 12.67 12.81 -16.04
N THR A 168 13.92 12.67 -15.58
CA THR A 168 14.96 12.06 -16.36
C THR A 168 14.60 10.59 -16.48
N GLY A 169 14.10 10.20 -17.66
CA GLY A 169 14.03 8.81 -18.08
C GLY A 169 15.45 8.26 -18.10
N GLY A 170 15.88 7.69 -16.98
CA GLY A 170 17.14 6.98 -16.87
C GLY A 170 17.09 5.77 -17.79
N ALA A 171 17.78 5.88 -18.93
CA ALA A 171 18.10 4.74 -19.77
C ALA A 171 18.92 3.75 -18.94
N GLY A 172 18.38 2.54 -18.74
CA GLY A 172 19.10 1.41 -18.19
C GLY A 172 19.22 1.38 -16.66
N SER A 173 18.10 1.26 -15.95
CA SER A 173 18.10 0.68 -14.60
C SER A 173 17.61 -0.75 -14.72
N SER A 174 18.43 -1.72 -14.30
CA SER A 174 17.98 -3.08 -14.00
C SER A 174 16.63 -3.01 -13.28
N HIS A 175 15.55 -3.50 -13.90
CA HIS A 175 14.23 -3.52 -13.26
C HIS A 175 14.33 -4.38 -12.00
N SER A 176 14.56 -3.74 -10.86
CA SER A 176 14.58 -4.38 -9.56
C SER A 176 13.15 -4.83 -9.28
N THR A 177 12.95 -6.13 -9.07
CA THR A 177 11.64 -6.67 -8.70
C THR A 177 11.15 -6.03 -7.41
N TYR A 178 9.84 -6.02 -7.21
CA TYR A 178 9.22 -5.59 -5.95
C TYR A 178 9.91 -6.20 -4.72
N ALA A 179 10.20 -7.52 -4.73
CA ALA A 179 10.88 -8.20 -3.63
C ALA A 179 12.29 -7.61 -3.35
N ALA A 180 13.05 -7.29 -4.39
CA ALA A 180 14.36 -6.68 -4.25
C ALA A 180 14.29 -5.23 -3.77
N LEU A 181 13.25 -4.48 -4.15
CA LEU A 181 13.01 -3.13 -3.64
C LEU A 181 12.62 -3.15 -2.16
N HIS A 182 11.71 -4.05 -1.76
CA HIS A 182 11.35 -4.24 -0.34
C HIS A 182 12.57 -4.57 0.52
N ALA A 183 13.41 -5.51 0.07
CA ALA A 183 14.62 -5.87 0.80
C ALA A 183 15.56 -4.66 1.03
N LYS A 184 15.71 -3.80 0.01
CA LYS A 184 16.48 -2.54 0.12
C LYS A 184 15.84 -1.53 1.06
N GLU A 185 14.50 -1.42 1.05
CA GLU A 185 13.78 -0.55 1.99
C GLU A 185 14.01 -0.98 3.44
N ILE A 186 13.99 -2.29 3.71
CA ILE A 186 14.26 -2.85 5.03
C ILE A 186 15.69 -2.55 5.47
N GLU A 187 16.68 -2.77 4.60
CA GLU A 187 18.08 -2.44 4.86
C GLU A 187 18.26 -0.94 5.17
N ALA A 188 17.67 -0.08 4.34
CA ALA A 188 17.72 1.38 4.51
C ALA A 188 17.05 1.85 5.82
N ALA A 189 16.02 1.13 6.27
CA ALA A 189 15.36 1.38 7.55
C ALA A 189 16.16 0.85 8.76
N GLY A 190 17.36 0.30 8.55
CA GLY A 190 18.19 -0.29 9.60
C GLY A 190 17.76 -1.70 10.00
N GLY A 191 16.94 -2.35 9.16
CA GLY A 191 16.58 -3.76 9.28
C GLY A 191 17.82 -4.64 9.14
N LYS A 192 18.13 -5.36 10.21
CA LYS A 192 19.36 -6.18 10.29
C LYS A 192 19.18 -7.57 9.69
N THR A 193 17.94 -8.04 9.61
CA THR A 193 17.59 -9.40 9.18
C THR A 193 16.19 -9.38 8.57
N PRO A 194 15.93 -10.18 7.51
CA PRO A 194 14.57 -10.42 7.03
C PRO A 194 13.65 -10.93 8.13
N MET A 195 12.35 -10.68 8.02
CA MET A 195 11.33 -11.27 8.89
C MET A 195 11.48 -12.79 8.97
N ALA A 196 11.43 -13.32 10.20
CA ALA A 196 11.47 -14.75 10.43
C ALA A 196 10.25 -15.45 9.78
N ALA A 197 10.45 -16.67 9.24
CA ALA A 197 9.38 -17.43 8.58
C ALA A 197 8.14 -17.61 9.47
N ARG A 198 8.32 -17.83 10.79
CA ARG A 198 7.21 -17.92 11.75
C ARG A 198 6.39 -16.63 11.85
N THR A 199 7.04 -15.48 11.76
CA THR A 199 6.38 -14.18 11.81
C THR A 199 5.61 -13.93 10.52
N ARG A 200 6.18 -14.31 9.36
CA ARG A 200 5.47 -14.27 8.08
C ARG A 200 4.21 -15.13 8.13
N LEU A 201 4.33 -16.38 8.59
CA LEU A 201 3.18 -17.29 8.72
C LEU A 201 2.11 -16.74 9.67
N LEU A 202 2.50 -16.16 10.81
CA LEU A 202 1.57 -15.52 11.75
C LEU A 202 0.79 -14.38 11.07
N LEU A 203 1.48 -13.47 10.38
CA LEU A 203 0.86 -12.32 9.74
C LEU A 203 -0.02 -12.72 8.55
N ASP A 204 0.46 -13.65 7.71
CA ASP A 204 -0.30 -14.12 6.55
C ASP A 204 -1.60 -14.81 7.00
N ALA A 205 -1.54 -15.68 8.01
CA ALA A 205 -2.72 -16.30 8.58
C ALA A 205 -3.68 -15.29 9.22
N PHE A 206 -3.15 -14.26 9.89
CA PHE A 206 -3.96 -13.19 10.46
C PHE A 206 -4.69 -12.36 9.39
N TYR A 207 -4.02 -12.03 8.29
CA TYR A 207 -4.60 -11.20 7.22
C TYR A 207 -5.48 -11.97 6.24
N GLU A 208 -5.30 -13.29 6.11
CA GLU A 208 -6.03 -14.14 5.16
C GLU A 208 -7.54 -13.86 5.08
N PRO A 209 -8.33 -13.88 6.16
CA PRO A 209 -9.77 -13.67 6.07
C PRO A 209 -10.14 -12.26 5.55
N TYR A 210 -9.30 -11.26 5.81
CA TYR A 210 -9.51 -9.90 5.32
C TYR A 210 -9.08 -9.75 3.85
N ASN A 211 -8.02 -10.45 3.44
CA ASN A 211 -7.58 -10.50 2.05
C ASN A 211 -8.61 -11.21 1.17
N GLN A 212 -9.24 -12.28 1.65
CA GLN A 212 -10.36 -12.95 0.98
C GLN A 212 -11.56 -12.00 0.78
N GLN A 213 -11.91 -11.23 1.81
CA GLN A 213 -12.97 -10.20 1.71
C GLN A 213 -12.59 -9.11 0.70
N LEU A 214 -11.35 -8.62 0.74
CA LEU A 214 -10.85 -7.60 -0.18
C LEU A 214 -10.86 -8.09 -1.63
N ALA A 215 -10.34 -9.29 -1.89
CA ALA A 215 -10.31 -9.89 -3.22
C ALA A 215 -11.73 -10.07 -3.79
N THR A 216 -12.68 -10.48 -2.94
CA THR A 216 -14.10 -10.58 -3.31
C THR A 216 -14.69 -9.21 -3.63
N LEU A 217 -14.45 -8.22 -2.77
CA LEU A 217 -14.94 -6.86 -2.91
C LEU A 217 -14.44 -6.19 -4.19
N LEU A 218 -13.16 -6.41 -4.52
CA LEU A 218 -12.51 -5.85 -5.71
C LEU A 218 -12.64 -6.74 -6.96
N ARG A 219 -13.18 -7.96 -6.81
CA ARG A 219 -13.24 -9.00 -7.86
C ARG A 219 -11.88 -9.26 -8.49
N ASP A 220 -10.84 -9.32 -7.68
CA ASP A 220 -9.46 -9.50 -8.11
C ASP A 220 -8.70 -10.37 -7.10
N HIS A 221 -8.44 -11.62 -7.49
CA HIS A 221 -7.79 -12.62 -6.64
C HIS A 221 -6.32 -12.29 -6.35
N ARG A 222 -5.71 -11.34 -7.05
CA ARG A 222 -4.33 -10.93 -6.78
C ARG A 222 -4.18 -10.26 -5.41
N PHE A 223 -5.27 -9.73 -4.84
CA PHE A 223 -5.33 -9.22 -3.47
C PHE A 223 -5.44 -10.32 -2.40
N LEU A 224 -5.36 -11.59 -2.77
CA LEU A 224 -5.14 -12.66 -1.80
C LEU A 224 -3.69 -12.69 -1.30
N TRP A 225 -2.76 -12.11 -2.08
CA TRP A 225 -1.31 -12.17 -1.84
C TRP A 225 -0.78 -13.58 -1.52
N GLN A 226 -1.41 -14.60 -2.13
CA GLN A 226 -0.92 -15.96 -2.03
C GLN A 226 0.38 -16.07 -2.80
N THR A 227 1.44 -16.51 -2.13
CA THR A 227 2.67 -16.91 -2.79
C THR A 227 2.34 -18.08 -3.71
N SER A 228 2.53 -17.90 -5.02
CA SER A 228 2.49 -19.02 -5.95
C SER A 228 3.52 -20.07 -5.50
N PRO A 229 3.24 -21.39 -5.56
CA PRO A 229 4.21 -22.44 -5.23
C PRO A 229 5.54 -22.32 -5.99
N ASN A 230 5.54 -21.54 -7.08
CA ASN A 230 6.71 -21.25 -7.92
C ASN A 230 7.36 -19.88 -7.66
N GLY A 231 7.03 -19.20 -6.55
CA GLY A 231 7.81 -18.06 -6.05
C GLY A 231 7.78 -16.77 -6.89
N ILE A 232 6.72 -16.51 -7.65
CA ILE A 232 6.52 -15.23 -8.35
C ILE A 232 5.04 -14.85 -8.32
N MET A 233 4.69 -13.77 -7.61
CA MET A 233 3.81 -12.63 -7.99
C MET A 233 3.41 -11.77 -6.78
#